data_AF-A0A762B3E5-F1
#
_entry.id   AF-A0A762B3E5-F1
#
_cell.length_a   1.000
_cell.length_b   1.000
_cell.length_c   1.000
_cell.angle_alpha   90.00
_cell.angle_beta   90.00
_cell.angle_gamma   90.00
#
_symmetry.space_group_name_H-M   'P 1'
#
loop_
_entity.id
_entity.type
_entity.pdbx_description
1 polymer ?
#
loop_
_entity_poly.entity_id
_entity_poly.type
_entity_poly.pdbx_seq_one_letter_code
_entity_poly.pdbx_strand_id
1 'polypeptide(L)'
;LAKTLGGKTTVVCSSKSTKYSKSGFNDLWEKARESAGKKLGRQLNCTFDDLKAKGISDYEGSSKDKQLFSGHKTESQVLIYDRKIKKSPTLDLEPVVKTAR
;
A
#
# COMPACT_ATOMS: atom_id res chain seq x y z
N LEU A 1 14.49 -12.25 13.01
CA LEU A 1 15.77 -12.64 12.38
C LEU A 1 15.52 -12.92 10.90
N ALA A 2 16.32 -12.33 10.01
CA ALA A 2 16.19 -12.57 8.57
C ALA A 2 16.69 -13.99 8.22
N LYS A 3 15.93 -14.73 7.40
CA LYS A 3 16.29 -16.09 6.98
C LYS A 3 17.19 -16.02 5.74
N THR A 4 18.28 -16.79 5.72
CA THR A 4 19.20 -16.83 4.58
C THR A 4 18.56 -17.57 3.40
N LEU A 5 18.88 -17.15 2.17
CA LEU A 5 18.32 -17.72 0.94
C LEU A 5 19.01 -19.02 0.46
N GLY A 6 19.92 -19.58 1.27
CA GLY A 6 20.59 -20.85 0.97
C GLY A 6 21.32 -20.87 -0.37
N GLY A 7 22.03 -19.80 -0.72
CA GLY A 7 22.77 -19.66 -1.98
C GLY A 7 21.95 -19.15 -3.17
N LYS A 8 20.63 -18.97 -3.04
CA LYS A 8 19.81 -18.31 -4.06
C LYS A 8 19.98 -16.79 -3.97
N THR A 9 20.04 -16.14 -5.13
CA THR A 9 20.19 -14.67 -5.23
C THR A 9 18.87 -13.92 -5.23
N THR A 10 17.73 -14.61 -5.43
CA THR A 10 16.41 -13.99 -5.56
C THR A 10 15.34 -14.75 -4.80
N VAL A 11 14.37 -13.99 -4.26
CA VAL A 11 13.25 -14.54 -3.46
C VAL A 11 12.12 -15.04 -4.36
N VAL A 12 11.84 -14.32 -5.46
CA VAL A 12 10.79 -14.67 -6.42
C VAL A 12 11.43 -15.10 -7.73
N CYS A 13 11.19 -16.36 -8.11
CA CYS A 13 11.75 -16.96 -9.31
C CYS A 13 10.67 -17.29 -10.33
N SER A 14 11.04 -17.25 -11.61
CA SER A 14 10.21 -17.77 -12.70
C SER A 14 10.14 -19.30 -12.65
N SER A 15 9.33 -19.90 -13.52
CA SER A 15 9.30 -21.36 -13.71
C SER A 15 10.67 -21.95 -14.08
N LYS A 16 11.58 -21.13 -14.62
CA LYS A 16 12.95 -21.52 -14.97
C LYS A 16 13.95 -21.31 -13.80
N SER A 17 13.47 -21.06 -12.59
CA SER A 17 14.29 -20.75 -11.40
C SER A 17 15.19 -19.52 -11.52
N THR A 18 14.92 -18.65 -12.48
CA THR A 18 15.64 -17.38 -12.69
C THR A 18 14.89 -16.20 -12.08
N LYS A 19 15.59 -15.07 -11.92
CA LYS A 19 14.98 -13.80 -11.49
C LYS A 19 13.74 -13.49 -12.34
N TYR A 20 12.63 -13.20 -11.66
CA TYR A 20 11.40 -12.81 -12.35
C TYR A 20 11.57 -11.45 -13.05
N SER A 21 11.06 -11.33 -14.27
CA SER A 21 11.15 -10.09 -15.06
C SER A 21 10.07 -9.09 -14.67
N LYS A 22 10.31 -7.80 -14.92
CA LYS A 22 9.29 -6.75 -14.74
C LYS A 22 8.06 -7.00 -15.60
N SER A 23 8.25 -7.34 -16.89
CA SER A 23 7.15 -7.63 -17.81
C SER A 23 6.30 -8.80 -17.34
N GLY A 24 6.94 -9.89 -16.91
CA GLY A 24 6.20 -11.05 -16.40
C GLY A 24 5.37 -10.70 -15.15
N PHE A 25 5.87 -9.84 -14.26
CA PHE A 25 5.09 -9.39 -13.11
C PHE A 25 3.89 -8.55 -13.54
N ASN A 26 4.05 -7.70 -14.55
CA ASN A 26 2.96 -6.92 -15.10
C ASN A 26 1.87 -7.83 -15.70
N ASP A 27 2.26 -8.86 -16.46
CA ASP A 27 1.33 -9.82 -17.05
C ASP A 27 0.55 -10.59 -15.96
N LEU A 28 1.23 -10.97 -14.87
CA LEU A 28 0.57 -11.60 -13.71
C LEU A 28 -0.42 -10.64 -13.03
N TRP A 29 -0.03 -9.38 -12.86
CA TRP A 29 -0.89 -8.34 -12.29
C TRP A 29 -2.15 -8.13 -13.13
N GLU A 30 -2.02 -8.00 -14.45
CA GLU A 30 -3.15 -7.81 -15.35
C GLU A 30 -4.15 -8.98 -15.27
N LYS A 31 -3.64 -10.21 -15.33
CA LYS A 31 -4.46 -11.43 -15.14
C LYS A 31 -5.18 -11.45 -13.79
N ALA A 32 -4.48 -11.09 -12.72
CA ALA A 32 -5.07 -11.04 -11.38
C ALA A 32 -6.17 -9.97 -11.28
N ARG A 33 -5.92 -8.77 -11.83
CA ARG A 33 -6.87 -7.65 -11.87
C ARG A 33 -8.12 -8.00 -12.68
N GLU A 34 -7.96 -8.63 -13.83
CA GLU A 34 -9.10 -9.11 -14.65
C GLU A 34 -9.94 -10.16 -13.92
N SER A 35 -9.28 -11.15 -13.32
CA SER A 35 -9.95 -12.20 -12.53
C SER A 35 -10.73 -11.61 -11.36
N ALA A 36 -10.13 -10.67 -10.63
CA ALA A 36 -10.81 -9.95 -9.55
C ALA A 36 -11.99 -9.11 -10.07
N GLY A 37 -11.84 -8.44 -11.21
CA GLY A 37 -12.93 -7.69 -11.83
C GLY A 37 -14.12 -8.56 -12.23
N LYS A 38 -13.87 -9.74 -12.82
CA LYS A 38 -14.91 -10.73 -13.13
C LYS A 38 -15.65 -11.18 -11.88
N LYS A 39 -14.93 -11.47 -10.78
CA LYS A 39 -15.53 -11.86 -9.50
C LYS A 39 -16.38 -10.76 -8.86
N LEU A 40 -15.99 -9.50 -9.03
CA LEU A 40 -16.70 -8.34 -8.49
C LEU A 40 -17.83 -7.83 -9.40
N GLY A 41 -17.98 -8.40 -10.60
CA GLY A 41 -18.96 -7.94 -11.60
C GLY A 41 -18.67 -6.54 -12.16
N ARG A 42 -17.44 -6.02 -12.02
CA ARG A 42 -17.04 -4.71 -12.54
C ARG A 42 -15.57 -4.68 -12.94
N GLN A 43 -15.22 -3.85 -13.91
CA GLN A 43 -13.81 -3.63 -14.25
C GLN A 43 -13.09 -2.91 -13.10
N LEU A 44 -11.86 -3.32 -12.84
CA LEU A 44 -10.98 -2.69 -11.87
C LEU A 44 -10.05 -1.71 -12.58
N ASN A 45 -10.38 -0.42 -12.46
CA ASN A 45 -9.57 0.68 -12.99
C ASN A 45 -8.48 1.06 -11.97
N CYS A 46 -7.55 0.13 -11.70
CA CYS A 46 -6.41 0.35 -10.81
C CYS A 46 -5.11 -0.19 -11.40
N THR A 47 -4.00 0.38 -10.96
CA THR A 47 -2.63 0.01 -11.32
C THR A 47 -1.94 -0.70 -10.16
N PHE A 48 -0.77 -1.29 -10.40
CA PHE A 48 0.01 -1.94 -9.35
C PHE A 48 0.45 -0.95 -8.25
N ASP A 49 0.72 0.31 -8.62
CA ASP A 49 1.08 1.37 -7.68
C ASP A 49 -0.05 1.72 -6.69
N ASP A 50 -1.31 1.44 -7.04
CA ASP A 50 -2.43 1.63 -6.14
C ASP A 50 -2.40 0.67 -4.94
N LEU A 51 -1.72 -0.49 -5.05
CA LEU A 51 -1.44 -1.35 -3.89
C LEU A 51 -0.52 -0.65 -2.90
N LYS A 52 0.52 0.03 -3.39
CA LYS A 52 1.43 0.83 -2.56
C LYS A 52 0.67 2.00 -1.93
N ALA A 53 -0.16 2.70 -2.70
CA ALA A 53 -1.00 3.79 -2.20
C ALA A 53 -1.93 3.32 -1.07
N LYS A 54 -2.60 2.19 -1.27
CA LYS A 54 -3.49 1.59 -0.28
C LYS A 54 -2.72 1.20 0.99
N GLY A 55 -1.57 0.56 0.85
CA GLY A 55 -0.73 0.19 1.99
C GLY A 55 -0.28 1.39 2.83
N ILE A 56 0.13 2.50 2.20
CA ILE A 56 0.51 3.74 2.89
C ILE A 56 -0.70 4.40 3.57
N SER A 57 -1.85 4.38 2.91
CA SER A 57 -3.09 4.94 3.44
C SER A 57 -3.60 4.16 4.65
N ASP A 58 -3.45 2.83 4.64
CA ASP A 58 -3.87 1.95 5.72
C ASP A 58 -2.92 1.93 6.91
N TYR A 59 -1.64 2.24 6.69
CA TYR A 59 -0.63 2.26 7.74
C TYR A 59 -0.99 3.28 8.83
N GLU A 60 -0.96 2.84 10.09
CA GLU A 60 -1.22 3.70 11.25
C GLU A 60 0.07 4.37 11.72
N GLY A 61 -0.02 5.66 12.07
CA GLY A 61 1.14 6.44 12.52
C GLY A 61 1.20 7.82 11.89
N SER A 62 2.28 8.53 12.20
CA SER A 62 2.57 9.86 11.67
C SER A 62 2.98 9.81 10.18
N SER A 63 3.04 10.99 9.53
CA SER A 63 3.60 11.10 8.17
C SER A 63 5.03 10.56 8.08
N LYS A 64 5.81 10.74 9.14
CA LYS A 64 7.20 10.27 9.26
C LYS A 64 7.29 8.75 9.36
N ASP A 65 6.37 8.11 10.12
CA ASP A 65 6.32 6.65 10.21
C ASP A 65 5.95 6.04 8.85
N LYS A 66 4.96 6.64 8.18
CA LYS A 66 4.58 6.27 6.81
C LYS A 66 5.73 6.47 5.82
N GLN A 67 6.52 7.54 5.97
CA GLN A 67 7.71 7.78 5.14
C GLN A 67 8.74 6.67 5.31
N LEU A 68 9.09 6.34 6.55
CA LEU A 68 10.05 5.29 6.87
C LEU A 68 9.59 3.93 6.34
N PHE A 69 8.32 3.59 6.56
CA PHE A 69 7.71 2.34 6.09
C PHE A 69 7.73 2.22 4.55
N SER A 70 7.39 3.30 3.85
CA SER A 70 7.25 3.28 2.39
C SER A 70 8.55 3.53 1.61
N GLY A 71 9.64 3.88 2.31
CA GLY A 71 10.94 4.14 1.73
C GLY A 71 11.00 5.41 0.86
N HIS A 72 10.12 6.39 1.10
CA HIS A 72 10.12 7.64 0.35
C HIS A 72 11.21 8.60 0.83
N LYS A 73 11.80 9.35 -0.10
CA LYS A 73 12.86 10.31 0.22
C LYS A 73 12.32 11.49 1.03
N THR A 74 11.10 11.93 0.75
CA THR A 74 10.49 13.10 1.41
C THR A 74 9.06 12.80 1.84
N GLU A 75 8.59 13.50 2.87
CA GLU A 75 7.19 13.41 3.33
C GLU A 75 6.20 13.85 2.25
N SER A 76 6.55 14.80 1.39
CA SER A 76 5.69 15.25 0.30
C SER A 76 5.36 14.13 -0.69
N GLN A 77 6.28 13.17 -0.92
CA GLN A 77 5.99 12.00 -1.74
C GLN A 77 4.97 11.08 -1.06
N VAL A 78 5.00 10.98 0.27
CA VAL A 78 4.03 10.19 1.05
C VAL A 78 2.62 10.78 0.92
N LEU A 79 2.50 12.11 0.95
CA LEU A 79 1.20 12.80 0.84
C LEU A 79 0.47 12.53 -0.48
N ILE A 80 1.18 12.22 -1.56
CA ILE A 80 0.56 11.83 -2.86
C ILE A 80 -0.13 10.45 -2.75
N TYR A 81 0.41 9.59 -1.88
CA TYR A 81 -0.08 8.22 -1.68
C TYR A 81 -1.03 8.07 -0.49
N ASP A 82 -0.98 8.97 0.50
CA ASP A 82 -1.91 8.98 1.62
C ASP A 82 -3.26 9.57 1.20
N ARG A 83 -4.11 8.70 0.65
CA ARG A 83 -5.44 9.05 0.12
C ARG A 83 -6.55 8.82 1.15
N LYS A 84 -6.21 8.63 2.44
CA LYS A 84 -7.20 8.38 3.48
C LYS A 84 -8.04 9.65 3.72
N ILE A 85 -9.37 9.51 3.63
CA ILE A 85 -10.29 10.61 3.90
C ILE A 85 -10.15 11.04 5.36
N LYS A 86 -9.83 12.32 5.57
CA LYS A 86 -9.81 12.91 6.91
C LYS A 86 -11.25 13.02 7.40
N LYS A 87 -11.61 12.24 8.41
CA LYS A 87 -12.89 12.40 9.11
C LYS A 87 -12.76 13.56 10.09
N SER A 88 -13.50 14.63 9.89
CA SER A 88 -13.65 15.67 10.91
C SER A 88 -14.62 15.18 11.99
N PRO A 89 -14.39 15.49 13.27
CA PRO A 89 -15.41 15.27 14.29
C PRO A 89 -16.66 16.11 13.96
N THR A 90 -17.85 15.52 14.13
CA THR A 90 -19.12 16.24 14.02
C THR A 90 -19.33 17.10 15.27
N LEU A 91 -20.03 18.21 15.13
CA LEU A 91 -20.34 19.12 16.24
C LEU A 91 -21.34 18.54 17.26
N ASP A 92 -21.93 17.37 16.99
CA ASP A 92 -22.89 16.66 17.87
C ASP A 92 -22.20 15.85 19.00
N LEU A 93 -21.02 16.28 19.43
CA LEU A 93 -20.40 15.78 20.65
C LEU A 93 -20.66 16.79 21.75
N GLU A 94 -21.20 16.34 22.88
CA GLU A 94 -21.44 17.22 24.01
C GLU A 94 -20.15 17.99 24.37
N PRO A 95 -20.24 19.31 24.61
CA PRO A 95 -19.07 20.12 24.86
C PRO A 95 -18.32 19.56 26.05
N VAL A 96 -17.05 19.18 25.82
CA VAL A 96 -16.13 18.80 26.89
C VAL A 96 -16.05 19.96 27.86
N VAL A 97 -16.69 19.83 29.01
CA VAL A 97 -16.63 20.79 30.10
C VAL A 97 -15.17 20.88 30.52
N LYS A 98 -14.48 21.94 30.09
CA LYS A 98 -13.13 22.23 30.55
C LYS A 98 -13.24 22.68 32.01
N THR A 99 -13.09 21.76 32.95
CA THR A 99 -12.78 22.13 34.33
C THR A 99 -11.41 22.78 34.34
N ALA A 100 -11.39 24.12 34.41
CA ALA A 100 -10.20 24.89 34.72
C ALA A 100 -9.66 24.43 36.09
N ARG A 101 -8.35 24.15 36.14
CA ARG A 101 -7.57 24.07 37.38
C ARG A 101 -6.90 25.41 37.61
#